data_AF-A0A9Q9MF45-F1
#
_entry.id   AF-A0A9Q9MF45-F1
#
_cell.length_a   1.000
_cell.length_b   1.000
_cell.length_c   1.000
_cell.angle_alpha   90.00
_cell.angle_beta   90.00
_cell.angle_gamma   90.00
#
_symmetry.space_group_name_H-M   'P 1'
#
loop_
_entity.id
_entity.type
_entity.pdbx_description
1 polymer ?
#
loop_
_entity_poly.entity_id
_entity_poly.type
_entity_poly.pdbx_seq_one_letter_code
_entity_poly.pdbx_strand_id
1 'polypeptide(L)'
;MANFSDAFLPFIPPTRERTSNALKTGMVVVDTNVLLDAYRYTKGARGELLSALRALGSRLWVPHQVALEFHRNRASVIATHADAYKDAIKAIGSFRKRHEEELIGQIKQFANRVVLDEEILKSLLSSVDTMFTSLTQRIGSLQARHGVSERFIREDPVLGELQELLKGLVGDPLPPDEQEAARSEAEARIKDNRPPGFQDSSKADPCGDYLVWYQSLLEVKKRQIPLVLVTRDGKDDWFSKVQNKQIGALPELVQEALDFAGVDFIALPTRSFLLYAQSELNAIVSQETLAETDAIGQTERRHAGPSPIGIESAARLEVVLLNRSSATSESVHAIEREIANLSSIGQQDSNDVVEVRRQRLDSELRTIRARESMIATILAKLANPAHTHTRHICVFLTPNEERFVRVLGNELGERFIGIPRPPARNSEEIYAEYLTGGADALRSMMVSDLRILHSALVPGATHRSKYPKSRLIAEIEEAARRTQSISHAVAIPDSSLPQNAES
;
A
#
# COMPACT_ATOMS: atom_id res chain seq x y z
N MET A 1 37.98 -5.34 -28.30
CA MET A 1 37.71 -4.28 -27.31
C MET A 1 36.35 -4.55 -26.73
N ALA A 2 36.16 -4.43 -25.41
CA ALA A 2 34.82 -4.48 -24.82
C ALA A 2 33.98 -3.34 -25.42
N ASN A 3 32.74 -3.62 -25.78
CA ASN A 3 31.79 -2.64 -26.30
C ASN A 3 31.47 -1.60 -25.19
N PHE A 4 30.99 -0.41 -25.57
CA PHE A 4 30.67 0.70 -24.65
C PHE A 4 29.75 0.26 -23.50
N SER A 5 28.88 -0.70 -23.78
CA SER A 5 27.82 -1.16 -22.87
C SER A 5 28.18 -2.41 -22.05
N ASP A 6 29.27 -3.11 -22.36
CA ASP A 6 29.54 -4.44 -21.78
C ASP A 6 29.79 -4.37 -20.26
N ALA A 7 30.43 -3.29 -19.78
CA ALA A 7 30.68 -3.05 -18.36
C ALA A 7 29.45 -2.47 -17.62
N PHE A 8 28.37 -2.15 -18.33
CA PHE A 8 27.19 -1.46 -17.77
C PHE A 8 25.90 -2.28 -17.92
N LEU A 9 26.02 -3.59 -18.14
CA LEU A 9 24.88 -4.52 -18.20
C LEU A 9 23.86 -4.35 -17.04
N PRO A 10 24.26 -4.08 -15.78
CA PRO A 10 23.31 -3.83 -14.69
C PRO A 10 22.38 -2.64 -14.90
N PHE A 11 22.82 -1.63 -15.67
CA PHE A 11 22.04 -0.43 -15.95
C PHE A 11 21.18 -0.56 -17.21
N ILE A 12 21.33 -1.65 -17.97
CA ILE A 12 20.65 -1.86 -19.24
C ILE A 12 19.40 -2.70 -19.01
N PRO A 13 18.20 -2.14 -19.30
CA PRO A 13 16.96 -2.88 -19.14
C PRO A 13 16.96 -4.14 -20.03
N PRO A 14 16.46 -5.29 -19.53
CA PRO A 14 16.45 -6.51 -20.32
C PRO A 14 15.51 -6.36 -21.52
N THR A 15 15.99 -6.76 -22.70
CA THR A 15 15.15 -6.82 -23.91
C THR A 15 14.15 -7.98 -23.78
N ARG A 16 13.11 -7.96 -24.63
CA ARG A 16 12.15 -9.08 -24.72
C ARG A 16 12.85 -10.40 -25.03
N GLU A 17 13.85 -10.38 -25.90
CA GLU A 17 14.64 -11.55 -26.29
C GLU A 17 15.49 -12.07 -25.13
N ARG A 18 16.19 -11.18 -24.41
CA ARG A 18 16.96 -11.54 -23.20
C ARG A 18 16.04 -12.15 -22.13
N THR A 19 14.87 -11.55 -21.92
CA THR A 19 13.87 -12.05 -20.98
C THR A 19 13.31 -13.41 -21.38
N SER A 20 12.96 -13.60 -22.67
CA SER A 20 12.51 -14.88 -23.20
C SER A 20 13.59 -15.96 -23.05
N ASN A 21 14.84 -15.64 -23.37
CA ASN A 21 15.94 -16.59 -23.23
C ASN A 21 16.19 -16.97 -21.77
N ALA A 22 16.21 -16.00 -20.85
CA ALA A 22 16.37 -16.25 -19.43
C ALA A 22 15.22 -17.10 -18.86
N LEU A 23 13.97 -16.87 -19.30
CA LEU A 23 12.85 -17.73 -18.91
C LEU A 23 13.01 -19.16 -19.45
N LYS A 24 13.46 -19.33 -20.71
CA LYS A 24 13.64 -20.65 -21.35
C LYS A 24 14.78 -21.47 -20.75
N THR A 25 15.86 -20.82 -20.32
CA THR A 25 17.12 -21.49 -19.96
C THR A 25 17.51 -21.34 -18.49
N GLY A 26 17.00 -20.31 -17.82
CA GLY A 26 17.36 -19.96 -16.45
C GLY A 26 16.54 -20.68 -15.38
N MET A 27 17.02 -20.56 -14.15
CA MET A 27 16.29 -20.93 -12.94
C MET A 27 15.26 -19.86 -12.63
N VAL A 28 14.01 -20.26 -12.52
CA VAL A 28 12.90 -19.38 -12.18
C VAL A 28 12.54 -19.56 -10.71
N VAL A 29 12.76 -18.52 -9.93
CA VAL A 29 12.44 -18.41 -8.53
C VAL A 29 11.12 -17.68 -8.39
N VAL A 30 10.19 -18.23 -7.63
CA VAL A 30 8.92 -17.55 -7.30
C VAL A 30 8.97 -17.02 -5.88
N ASP A 31 8.45 -15.82 -5.70
CA ASP A 31 8.26 -15.20 -4.40
C ASP A 31 7.03 -15.80 -3.68
N THR A 32 6.99 -15.67 -2.36
CA THR A 32 5.91 -16.13 -1.48
C THR A 32 4.56 -15.58 -1.93
N ASN A 33 4.50 -14.31 -2.32
CA ASN A 33 3.25 -13.68 -2.75
C ASN A 33 2.63 -14.35 -3.99
N VAL A 34 3.45 -14.83 -4.93
CA VAL A 34 2.99 -15.51 -6.14
C VAL A 34 2.30 -16.83 -5.79
N LEU A 35 2.87 -17.59 -4.84
CA LEU A 35 2.27 -18.84 -4.37
C LEU A 35 0.98 -18.57 -3.57
N LEU A 36 0.96 -17.50 -2.75
CA LEU A 36 -0.23 -17.12 -1.98
C LEU A 36 -1.37 -16.60 -2.86
N ASP A 37 -1.07 -16.00 -4.01
CA ASP A 37 -2.08 -15.52 -4.96
C ASP A 37 -2.92 -16.66 -5.55
N ALA A 38 -2.42 -17.90 -5.53
CA ALA A 38 -3.22 -19.08 -5.88
C ALA A 38 -4.51 -19.19 -5.03
N TYR A 39 -4.50 -18.72 -3.77
CA TYR A 39 -5.70 -18.69 -2.91
C TYR A 39 -6.60 -17.47 -3.15
N ARG A 40 -6.11 -16.44 -3.85
CA ARG A 40 -6.84 -15.19 -4.10
C ARG A 40 -7.50 -15.20 -5.48
N TYR A 41 -6.92 -15.94 -6.42
CA TYR A 41 -7.46 -16.11 -7.76
C TYR A 41 -8.73 -16.95 -7.80
N THR A 42 -9.57 -16.66 -8.80
CA THR A 42 -10.65 -17.56 -9.20
C THR A 42 -10.11 -18.93 -9.57
N LYS A 43 -11.00 -19.94 -9.63
CA LYS A 43 -10.61 -21.30 -10.01
C LYS A 43 -9.91 -21.36 -11.38
N GLY A 44 -10.35 -20.54 -12.35
CA GLY A 44 -9.74 -20.47 -13.68
C GLY A 44 -8.33 -19.90 -13.62
N ALA A 45 -8.20 -18.68 -13.09
CA ALA A 45 -6.91 -17.99 -12.96
C ALA A 45 -5.88 -18.77 -12.12
N ARG A 46 -6.34 -19.48 -11.08
CA ARG A 46 -5.49 -20.40 -10.31
C ARG A 46 -4.96 -21.54 -11.17
N GLY A 47 -5.83 -22.20 -11.94
CA GLY A 47 -5.44 -23.28 -12.82
C GLY A 47 -4.40 -22.84 -13.86
N GLU A 48 -4.57 -21.64 -14.41
CA GLU A 48 -3.65 -21.05 -15.38
C GLU A 48 -2.30 -20.67 -14.74
N LEU A 49 -2.29 -20.07 -13.55
CA LEU A 49 -1.06 -19.84 -12.77
C LEU A 49 -0.31 -21.14 -12.52
N LEU A 50 -0.99 -22.17 -11.99
CA LEU A 50 -0.38 -23.46 -11.69
C LEU A 50 0.11 -24.16 -12.97
N SER A 51 -0.60 -24.02 -14.08
CA SER A 51 -0.17 -24.53 -15.39
C SER A 51 1.08 -23.81 -15.89
N ALA A 52 1.15 -22.48 -15.76
CA ALA A 52 2.32 -21.69 -16.14
C ALA A 52 3.55 -22.08 -15.30
N LEU A 53 3.38 -22.27 -13.98
CA LEU A 53 4.45 -22.76 -13.10
C LEU A 53 4.87 -24.18 -13.49
N ARG A 54 3.92 -25.05 -13.83
CA ARG A 54 4.21 -26.45 -14.24
C ARG A 54 5.02 -26.50 -15.54
N ALA A 55 4.76 -25.58 -16.46
CA ALA A 55 5.47 -25.50 -17.74
C ALA A 55 6.96 -25.14 -17.58
N LEU A 56 7.38 -24.61 -16.43
CA LEU A 56 8.79 -24.38 -16.10
C LEU A 56 9.55 -25.69 -15.88
N GLY A 57 8.90 -26.73 -15.37
CA GLY A 57 9.52 -28.02 -15.05
C GLY A 57 10.69 -27.86 -14.07
N SER A 58 11.84 -28.47 -14.36
CA SER A 58 13.04 -28.42 -13.51
C SER A 58 13.68 -27.04 -13.35
N ARG A 59 13.23 -26.03 -14.12
CA ARG A 59 13.67 -24.65 -13.98
C ARG A 59 13.03 -23.94 -12.80
N LEU A 60 11.84 -24.36 -12.38
CA LEU A 60 11.19 -23.81 -11.20
C LEU A 60 11.99 -24.20 -9.95
N TRP A 61 12.21 -23.22 -9.07
CA TRP A 61 12.85 -23.45 -7.79
C TRP A 61 12.27 -22.52 -6.73
N VAL A 62 12.19 -23.01 -5.49
CA VAL A 62 11.61 -22.29 -4.37
C VAL A 62 12.62 -22.26 -3.21
N PRO A 63 13.08 -21.08 -2.77
CA PRO A 63 13.92 -20.95 -1.59
C PRO A 63 13.19 -21.52 -0.35
N HIS A 64 13.94 -22.10 0.59
CA HIS A 64 13.36 -22.56 1.85
C HIS A 64 12.60 -21.44 2.57
N GLN A 65 13.11 -20.20 2.53
CA GLN A 65 12.44 -19.04 3.14
C GLN A 65 11.05 -18.79 2.52
N VAL A 66 10.92 -18.91 1.20
CA VAL A 66 9.63 -18.77 0.50
C VAL A 66 8.65 -19.85 0.95
N ALA A 67 9.10 -21.10 1.03
CA ALA A 67 8.28 -22.21 1.51
C ALA A 67 7.83 -21.99 2.97
N LEU A 68 8.74 -21.54 3.84
CA LEU A 68 8.45 -21.23 5.23
C LEU A 68 7.40 -20.14 5.37
N GLU A 69 7.56 -19.02 4.66
CA GLU A 69 6.62 -17.91 4.68
C GLU A 69 5.27 -18.30 4.11
N PHE A 70 5.25 -19.07 3.02
CA PHE A 70 4.02 -19.61 2.45
C PHE A 70 3.25 -20.43 3.49
N HIS A 71 3.94 -21.36 4.18
CA HIS A 71 3.31 -22.19 5.19
C HIS A 71 2.81 -21.39 6.40
N ARG A 72 3.54 -20.35 6.84
CA ARG A 72 3.11 -19.45 7.92
C ARG A 72 1.87 -18.64 7.55
N ASN A 73 1.79 -18.18 6.31
CA ASN A 73 0.80 -17.18 5.90
C ASN A 73 -0.46 -17.78 5.24
N ARG A 74 -0.40 -18.98 4.64
CA ARG A 74 -1.50 -19.54 3.83
C ARG A 74 -2.85 -19.56 4.55
N ALA A 75 -2.89 -19.97 5.82
CA ALA A 75 -4.15 -20.10 6.57
C ALA A 75 -4.79 -18.72 6.82
N SER A 76 -3.96 -17.71 7.12
CA SER A 76 -4.40 -16.33 7.28
C SER A 76 -4.92 -15.74 5.97
N VAL A 77 -4.26 -16.02 4.85
CA VAL A 77 -4.72 -15.59 3.52
C VAL A 77 -6.08 -16.22 3.17
N ILE A 78 -6.24 -17.52 3.39
CA ILE A 78 -7.52 -18.23 3.18
C ILE A 78 -8.63 -17.61 4.04
N ALA A 79 -8.37 -17.38 5.32
CA ALA A 79 -9.34 -16.79 6.25
C ALA A 79 -9.72 -15.37 5.86
N THR A 80 -8.72 -14.50 5.61
CA THR A 80 -8.94 -13.10 5.21
C THR A 80 -9.74 -13.01 3.90
N HIS A 81 -9.43 -13.89 2.94
CA HIS A 81 -10.16 -13.93 1.67
C HIS A 81 -11.62 -14.38 1.86
N ALA A 82 -11.86 -15.36 2.72
CA ALA A 82 -13.21 -15.80 3.06
C ALA A 82 -14.01 -14.71 3.83
N ASP A 83 -13.34 -14.01 4.75
CA ASP A 83 -13.93 -12.95 5.55
C ASP A 83 -14.32 -11.73 4.71
N ALA A 84 -13.59 -11.41 3.63
CA ALA A 84 -13.96 -10.32 2.73
C ALA A 84 -15.40 -10.45 2.17
N TYR A 85 -15.84 -11.67 1.85
CA TYR A 85 -17.23 -11.93 1.42
C TYR A 85 -18.22 -11.77 2.57
N LYS A 86 -17.88 -12.28 3.77
CA LYS A 86 -18.71 -12.15 4.96
C LYS A 86 -18.89 -10.69 5.36
N ASP A 87 -17.81 -9.91 5.33
CA ASP A 87 -17.80 -8.49 5.64
C ASP A 87 -18.62 -7.69 4.63
N ALA A 88 -18.53 -8.00 3.34
CA ALA A 88 -19.37 -7.38 2.32
C ALA A 88 -20.87 -7.66 2.56
N ILE A 89 -21.24 -8.93 2.82
CA ILE A 89 -22.62 -9.31 3.13
C ILE A 89 -23.11 -8.62 4.41
N LYS A 90 -22.27 -8.57 5.46
CA LYS A 90 -22.58 -7.91 6.73
C LYS A 90 -22.74 -6.41 6.57
N ALA A 91 -21.91 -5.77 5.74
CA ALA A 91 -22.01 -4.35 5.44
C ALA A 91 -23.33 -4.02 4.73
N ILE A 92 -23.73 -4.84 3.74
CA ILE A 92 -25.03 -4.70 3.06
C ILE A 92 -26.19 -4.87 4.05
N GLY A 93 -26.14 -5.91 4.90
CA GLY A 93 -27.17 -6.13 5.93
C GLY A 93 -27.26 -4.97 6.93
N SER A 94 -26.12 -4.41 7.33
CA SER A 94 -26.05 -3.26 8.25
C SER A 94 -26.51 -1.96 7.60
N PHE A 95 -26.26 -1.78 6.30
CA PHE A 95 -26.80 -0.66 5.52
C PHE A 95 -28.33 -0.78 5.40
N ARG A 96 -28.83 -1.95 5.01
CA ARG A 96 -30.26 -2.26 4.94
C ARG A 96 -30.94 -1.94 6.27
N LYS A 97 -30.45 -2.49 7.39
CA LYS A 97 -31.02 -2.25 8.73
C LYS A 97 -31.11 -0.76 9.12
N ARG A 98 -30.15 0.07 8.68
CA ARG A 98 -30.12 1.50 9.03
C ARG A 98 -31.02 2.37 8.16
N HIS A 99 -31.18 2.03 6.88
CA HIS A 99 -31.79 2.93 5.90
C HIS A 99 -33.08 2.38 5.27
N GLU A 100 -33.41 1.10 5.47
CA GLU A 100 -34.60 0.48 4.89
C GLU A 100 -35.88 1.14 5.38
N GLU A 101 -36.01 1.37 6.69
CA GLU A 101 -37.21 2.02 7.25
C GLU A 101 -37.38 3.47 6.73
N GLU A 102 -36.28 4.21 6.62
CA GLU A 102 -36.27 5.57 6.07
C GLU A 102 -36.71 5.57 4.60
N LEU A 103 -36.11 4.71 3.78
CA LEU A 103 -36.43 4.57 2.36
C LEU A 103 -37.89 4.13 2.14
N ILE A 104 -38.34 3.12 2.89
CA ILE A 104 -39.74 2.66 2.88
C ILE A 104 -40.67 3.81 3.29
N GLY A 105 -40.30 4.59 4.31
CA GLY A 105 -41.03 5.77 4.75
C GLY A 105 -41.18 6.81 3.66
N GLN A 106 -40.10 7.14 2.94
CA GLN A 106 -40.13 8.08 1.80
C GLN A 106 -41.01 7.56 0.65
N ILE A 107 -40.93 6.27 0.32
CA ILE A 107 -41.77 5.66 -0.72
C ILE A 107 -43.26 5.73 -0.34
N LYS A 108 -43.61 5.43 0.92
CA LYS A 108 -44.99 5.55 1.40
C LYS A 108 -45.50 6.99 1.39
N GLN A 109 -44.65 7.95 1.80
CA GLN A 109 -45.01 9.38 1.74
C GLN A 109 -45.24 9.85 0.30
N PHE A 110 -44.37 9.44 -0.62
CA PHE A 110 -44.54 9.69 -2.05
C PHE A 110 -45.87 9.10 -2.54
N ALA A 111 -46.13 7.82 -2.26
CA ALA A 111 -47.34 7.14 -2.68
C ALA A 111 -48.61 7.83 -2.17
N ASN A 112 -48.61 8.30 -0.92
CA ASN A 112 -49.72 9.07 -0.36
C ASN A 112 -49.92 10.43 -1.05
N ARG A 113 -48.83 11.12 -1.43
CA ARG A 113 -48.91 12.43 -2.10
C ARG A 113 -49.46 12.35 -3.52
N VAL A 114 -49.14 11.28 -4.24
CA VAL A 114 -49.57 11.11 -5.64
C VAL A 114 -50.79 10.21 -5.79
N VAL A 115 -51.36 9.71 -4.69
CA VAL A 115 -52.49 8.77 -4.67
C VAL A 115 -52.19 7.53 -5.54
N LEU A 116 -51.10 6.85 -5.20
CA LEU A 116 -50.63 5.68 -5.93
C LEU A 116 -51.54 4.47 -5.66
N ASP A 117 -51.71 3.63 -6.67
CA ASP A 117 -52.41 2.34 -6.53
C ASP A 117 -51.66 1.38 -5.57
N GLU A 118 -52.42 0.58 -4.82
CA GLU A 118 -51.89 -0.30 -3.78
C GLU A 118 -50.99 -1.41 -4.36
N GLU A 119 -51.29 -1.93 -5.54
CA GLU A 119 -50.44 -2.92 -6.21
C GLU A 119 -49.11 -2.30 -6.65
N ILE A 120 -49.14 -1.07 -7.14
CA ILE A 120 -47.92 -0.34 -7.53
C ILE A 120 -47.06 -0.06 -6.29
N LEU A 121 -47.66 0.37 -5.17
CA LEU A 121 -46.93 0.58 -3.92
C LEU A 121 -46.28 -0.71 -3.42
N LYS A 122 -47.03 -1.83 -3.44
CA LYS A 122 -46.50 -3.14 -3.06
C LYS A 122 -45.34 -3.57 -3.96
N SER A 123 -45.44 -3.31 -5.28
CA SER A 123 -44.37 -3.58 -6.24
C SER A 123 -43.10 -2.77 -5.95
N LEU A 124 -43.22 -1.46 -5.68
CA LEU A 124 -42.08 -0.61 -5.32
C LEU A 124 -41.38 -1.08 -4.04
N LEU A 125 -42.14 -1.40 -3.00
CA LEU A 125 -41.59 -1.92 -1.75
C LEU A 125 -40.91 -3.28 -1.95
N SER A 126 -41.51 -4.18 -2.74
CA SER A 126 -40.91 -5.47 -3.06
C SER A 126 -39.63 -5.34 -3.89
N SER A 127 -39.51 -4.28 -4.70
CA SER A 127 -38.30 -4.00 -5.49
C SER A 127 -37.12 -3.67 -4.58
N VAL A 128 -37.34 -2.93 -3.49
CA VAL A 128 -36.30 -2.64 -2.49
C VAL A 128 -35.77 -3.93 -1.83
N ASP A 129 -36.67 -4.81 -1.39
CA ASP A 129 -36.28 -6.10 -0.81
C ASP A 129 -35.55 -6.98 -1.83
N THR A 130 -36.08 -7.06 -3.06
CA THR A 130 -35.50 -7.85 -4.15
C THR A 130 -34.09 -7.36 -4.49
N MET A 131 -33.84 -6.04 -4.48
CA MET A 131 -32.50 -5.49 -4.71
C MET A 131 -31.49 -5.98 -3.67
N PHE A 132 -31.80 -5.87 -2.37
CA PHE A 132 -30.90 -6.31 -1.30
C PHE A 132 -30.67 -7.83 -1.32
N THR A 133 -31.72 -8.60 -1.55
CA THR A 133 -31.66 -10.06 -1.64
C THR A 133 -30.81 -10.48 -2.84
N SER A 134 -31.04 -9.90 -4.01
CA SER A 134 -30.28 -10.17 -5.23
C SER A 134 -28.80 -9.82 -5.06
N LEU A 135 -28.48 -8.67 -4.46
CA LEU A 135 -27.09 -8.27 -4.21
C LEU A 135 -26.37 -9.28 -3.29
N THR A 136 -27.02 -9.68 -2.21
CA THR A 136 -26.48 -10.67 -1.25
C THR A 136 -26.26 -12.03 -1.92
N GLN A 137 -27.23 -12.50 -2.71
CA GLN A 137 -27.13 -13.76 -3.47
C GLN A 137 -26.01 -13.72 -4.52
N ARG A 138 -25.82 -12.60 -5.21
CA ARG A 138 -24.74 -12.45 -6.20
C ARG A 138 -23.36 -12.54 -5.55
N ILE A 139 -23.18 -11.94 -4.37
CA ILE A 139 -21.92 -12.04 -3.60
C ILE A 139 -21.71 -13.48 -3.10
N GLY A 140 -22.74 -14.15 -2.58
CA GLY A 140 -22.65 -15.56 -2.20
C GLY A 140 -22.32 -16.48 -3.38
N SER A 141 -22.89 -16.21 -4.55
CA SER A 141 -22.59 -16.95 -5.79
C SER A 141 -21.16 -16.69 -6.28
N LEU A 142 -20.64 -15.47 -6.11
CA LEU A 142 -19.23 -15.16 -6.36
C LEU A 142 -18.32 -15.98 -5.45
N GLN A 143 -18.59 -16.00 -4.14
CA GLN A 143 -17.83 -16.80 -3.17
C GLN A 143 -17.79 -18.28 -3.58
N ALA A 144 -18.94 -18.85 -3.96
CA ALA A 144 -19.02 -20.23 -4.42
C ALA A 144 -18.19 -20.49 -5.70
N ARG A 145 -18.17 -19.55 -6.65
CA ARG A 145 -17.40 -19.66 -7.90
C ARG A 145 -15.89 -19.53 -7.70
N HIS A 146 -15.43 -18.70 -6.76
CA HIS A 146 -14.00 -18.61 -6.43
C HIS A 146 -13.48 -19.91 -5.81
N GLY A 147 -14.36 -20.68 -5.15
CA GLY A 147 -14.10 -22.04 -4.71
C GLY A 147 -13.16 -22.15 -3.52
N VAL A 148 -12.60 -21.04 -3.01
CA VAL A 148 -11.85 -21.00 -1.75
C VAL A 148 -12.82 -20.69 -0.63
N SER A 149 -12.77 -21.52 0.42
CA SER A 149 -13.58 -21.33 1.62
C SER A 149 -12.75 -21.71 2.85
N GLU A 150 -13.26 -21.45 4.05
CA GLU A 150 -12.59 -21.85 5.30
C GLU A 150 -12.29 -23.36 5.37
N ARG A 151 -13.00 -24.19 4.61
CA ARG A 151 -12.71 -25.64 4.51
C ARG A 151 -11.31 -25.91 3.92
N PHE A 152 -10.80 -25.00 3.09
CA PHE A 152 -9.45 -25.10 2.52
C PHE A 152 -8.37 -25.00 3.58
N ILE A 153 -8.67 -24.53 4.80
CA ILE A 153 -7.72 -24.59 5.92
C ILE A 153 -7.39 -26.05 6.28
N ARG A 154 -8.33 -26.99 6.05
CA ARG A 154 -8.19 -28.41 6.42
C ARG A 154 -7.98 -29.33 5.22
N GLU A 155 -8.75 -29.16 4.15
CA GLU A 155 -8.71 -30.03 2.96
C GLU A 155 -7.65 -29.58 1.95
N ASP A 156 -7.31 -28.29 1.96
CA ASP A 156 -6.31 -27.59 1.15
C ASP A 156 -5.90 -28.25 -0.19
N PRO A 157 -6.81 -28.32 -1.19
CA PRO A 157 -6.47 -28.90 -2.50
C PRO A 157 -5.40 -28.09 -3.24
N VAL A 158 -5.29 -26.79 -2.97
CA VAL A 158 -4.26 -25.93 -3.57
C VAL A 158 -2.89 -26.30 -3.04
N LEU A 159 -2.76 -26.54 -1.74
CA LEU A 159 -1.54 -27.08 -1.15
C LEU A 159 -1.17 -28.43 -1.76
N GLY A 160 -2.15 -29.33 -1.95
CA GLY A 160 -1.89 -30.63 -2.60
C GLY A 160 -1.32 -30.49 -4.01
N GLU A 161 -1.87 -29.60 -4.83
CA GLU A 161 -1.33 -29.32 -6.17
C GLU A 161 0.07 -28.70 -6.12
N LEU A 162 0.32 -27.77 -5.19
CA LEU A 162 1.63 -27.15 -5.01
C LEU A 162 2.68 -28.14 -4.50
N GLN A 163 2.31 -29.07 -3.62
CA GLN A 163 3.21 -30.12 -3.12
C GLN A 163 3.70 -31.03 -4.23
N GLU A 164 2.80 -31.45 -5.12
CA GLU A 164 3.19 -32.25 -6.29
C GLU A 164 4.00 -31.43 -7.30
N LEU A 165 3.61 -30.18 -7.55
CA LEU A 165 4.30 -29.28 -8.47
C LEU A 165 5.74 -28.94 -8.01
N LEU A 166 5.94 -28.75 -6.70
CA LEU A 166 7.21 -28.32 -6.10
C LEU A 166 8.05 -29.48 -5.55
N LYS A 167 7.65 -30.72 -5.80
CA LYS A 167 8.33 -31.91 -5.29
C LYS A 167 9.78 -31.95 -5.77
N GLY A 168 10.72 -31.84 -4.83
CA GLY A 168 12.17 -31.81 -5.11
C GLY A 168 12.67 -30.49 -5.71
N LEU A 169 11.84 -29.43 -5.72
CA LEU A 169 12.18 -28.10 -6.23
C LEU A 169 12.32 -27.05 -5.12
N VAL A 170 12.19 -27.46 -3.85
CA VAL A 170 12.36 -26.59 -2.69
C VAL A 170 13.78 -26.73 -2.16
N GLY A 171 14.46 -25.61 -1.91
CA GLY A 171 15.78 -25.58 -1.30
C GLY A 171 15.79 -26.06 0.15
N ASP A 172 16.93 -26.59 0.59
CA ASP A 172 17.14 -26.95 1.98
C ASP A 172 17.24 -25.70 2.88
N PRO A 173 16.88 -25.80 4.17
CA PRO A 173 17.17 -24.75 5.13
C PRO A 173 18.67 -24.48 5.21
N LEU A 174 19.04 -23.21 5.44
CA LEU A 174 20.44 -22.86 5.72
C LEU A 174 20.89 -23.54 7.02
N PRO A 175 22.16 -23.98 7.11
CA PRO A 175 22.74 -24.39 8.38
C PRO A 175 22.56 -23.30 9.45
N PRO A 176 22.40 -23.65 10.75
CA PRO A 176 22.11 -22.67 11.80
C PRO A 176 23.09 -21.48 11.84
N ASP A 177 24.39 -21.75 11.68
CA ASP A 177 25.42 -20.71 11.71
C ASP A 177 25.32 -19.76 10.48
N GLU A 178 25.05 -20.33 9.29
CA GLU A 178 24.83 -19.54 8.07
C GLU A 178 23.52 -18.75 8.12
N GLN A 179 22.47 -19.33 8.73
CA GLN A 179 21.18 -18.69 8.90
C GLN A 179 21.29 -17.47 9.82
N GLU A 180 22.09 -17.56 10.89
CA GLU A 180 22.36 -16.44 11.81
C GLU A 180 23.20 -15.35 11.14
N ALA A 181 24.25 -15.75 10.40
CA ALA A 181 25.07 -14.83 9.64
C ALA A 181 24.26 -14.08 8.56
N ALA A 182 23.38 -14.79 7.83
CA ALA A 182 22.52 -14.20 6.83
C ALA A 182 21.49 -13.24 7.45
N ARG A 183 20.96 -13.54 8.64
CA ARG A 183 20.08 -12.60 9.37
C ARG A 183 20.83 -11.36 9.83
N SER A 184 22.05 -11.51 10.35
CA SER A 184 22.90 -10.36 10.73
C SER A 184 23.21 -9.45 9.53
N GLU A 185 23.52 -10.03 8.36
CA GLU A 185 23.72 -9.28 7.12
C GLU A 185 22.42 -8.59 6.66
N ALA A 186 21.26 -9.24 6.79
CA ALA A 186 19.97 -8.61 6.47
C ALA A 186 19.73 -7.36 7.32
N GLU A 187 19.98 -7.45 8.63
CA GLU A 187 19.84 -6.33 9.57
C GLU A 187 20.79 -5.18 9.25
N ALA A 188 22.05 -5.48 8.91
CA ALA A 188 23.02 -4.49 8.45
C ALA A 188 22.55 -3.80 7.16
N ARG A 189 22.07 -4.57 6.18
CA ARG A 189 21.50 -4.03 4.93
C ARG A 189 20.32 -3.10 5.17
N ILE A 190 19.41 -3.47 6.06
CA ILE A 190 18.26 -2.62 6.43
C ILE A 190 18.75 -1.30 7.02
N LYS A 191 19.71 -1.34 7.94
CA LYS A 191 20.29 -0.14 8.57
C LYS A 191 20.96 0.79 7.55
N ASP A 192 21.62 0.21 6.56
CA ASP A 192 22.36 0.93 5.52
C ASP A 192 21.50 1.27 4.28
N ASN A 193 20.20 0.95 4.29
CA ASN A 193 19.29 1.06 3.14
C ASN A 193 19.80 0.35 1.88
N ARG A 194 20.46 -0.79 2.07
CA ARG A 194 20.98 -1.63 0.99
C ARG A 194 19.93 -2.69 0.59
N PRO A 195 19.66 -2.86 -0.72
CA PRO A 195 18.68 -3.83 -1.21
C PRO A 195 19.16 -5.30 -1.11
N PRO A 196 18.24 -6.28 -1.19
CA PRO A 196 16.79 -6.14 -1.04
C PRO A 196 16.37 -6.15 0.44
N GLY A 197 15.16 -5.65 0.76
CA GLY A 197 14.50 -5.83 2.06
C GLY A 197 14.52 -4.61 2.99
N PHE A 198 15.21 -3.52 2.67
CA PHE A 198 15.24 -2.34 3.54
C PHE A 198 13.86 -1.65 3.69
N GLN A 199 12.98 -1.80 2.71
CA GLN A 199 11.59 -1.29 2.79
C GLN A 199 10.72 -2.08 3.78
N ASP A 200 11.18 -3.24 4.24
CA ASP A 200 10.45 -4.14 5.15
C ASP A 200 10.88 -4.02 6.61
N SER A 201 11.65 -2.99 6.98
CA SER A 201 12.09 -2.72 8.36
C SER A 201 10.97 -2.68 9.41
N SER A 202 9.72 -2.47 8.99
CA SER A 202 8.54 -2.43 9.86
C SER A 202 7.80 -3.77 10.00
N LYS A 203 8.19 -4.81 9.25
CA LYS A 203 7.57 -6.15 9.31
C LYS A 203 8.05 -6.97 10.52
N ALA A 204 7.28 -7.99 10.88
CA ALA A 204 7.60 -8.90 11.99
C ALA A 204 8.87 -9.73 11.75
N ASP A 205 9.15 -10.12 10.50
CA ASP A 205 10.43 -10.72 10.09
C ASP A 205 11.00 -9.86 8.95
N PRO A 206 11.80 -8.82 9.27
CA PRO A 206 12.31 -7.90 8.25
C PRO A 206 13.43 -8.53 7.41
N CYS A 207 13.95 -9.70 7.78
CA CYS A 207 15.03 -10.39 7.09
C CYS A 207 14.56 -11.24 5.88
N GLY A 208 13.25 -11.40 5.68
CA GLY A 208 12.67 -12.34 4.71
C GLY A 208 13.18 -12.13 3.28
N ASP A 209 13.04 -10.92 2.74
CA ASP A 209 13.44 -10.56 1.37
C ASP A 209 14.93 -10.88 1.10
N TYR A 210 15.82 -10.57 2.06
CA TYR A 210 17.24 -10.90 1.92
C TYR A 210 17.51 -12.40 1.97
N LEU A 211 16.83 -13.15 2.83
CA LEU A 211 16.99 -14.61 2.90
C LEU A 211 16.53 -15.30 1.61
N VAL A 212 15.44 -14.83 1.01
CA VAL A 212 14.98 -15.28 -0.32
C VAL A 212 16.05 -15.01 -1.37
N TRP A 213 16.60 -13.80 -1.38
CA TRP A 213 17.67 -13.40 -2.31
C TRP A 213 18.93 -14.25 -2.14
N TYR A 214 19.43 -14.37 -0.91
CA TYR A 214 20.65 -15.08 -0.59
C TYR A 214 20.58 -16.57 -0.94
N GLN A 215 19.47 -17.24 -0.58
CA GLN A 215 19.25 -18.64 -0.96
C GLN A 215 19.20 -18.83 -2.48
N SER A 216 18.60 -17.89 -3.20
CA SER A 216 18.56 -17.90 -4.68
C SER A 216 19.95 -17.75 -5.28
N LEU A 217 20.78 -16.86 -4.74
CA LEU A 217 22.16 -16.69 -5.18
C LEU A 217 23.01 -17.94 -4.91
N LEU A 218 22.84 -18.59 -3.76
CA LEU A 218 23.54 -19.84 -3.44
C LEU A 218 23.18 -20.96 -4.42
N GLU A 219 21.92 -21.13 -4.74
CA GLU A 219 21.47 -22.18 -5.65
C GLU A 219 21.90 -21.89 -7.09
N VAL A 220 21.75 -20.65 -7.57
CA VAL A 220 22.15 -20.32 -8.93
C VAL A 220 23.66 -20.40 -9.13
N LYS A 221 24.45 -20.13 -8.09
CA LYS A 221 25.91 -20.33 -8.10
C LYS A 221 26.29 -21.79 -8.33
N LYS A 222 25.51 -22.75 -7.84
CA LYS A 222 25.73 -24.18 -8.11
C LYS A 222 25.35 -24.55 -9.54
N ARG A 223 24.25 -23.98 -10.05
CA ARG A 223 23.68 -24.34 -11.37
C ARG A 223 24.35 -23.62 -12.55
N GLN A 224 24.92 -22.43 -12.33
CA GLN A 224 25.56 -21.59 -13.34
C GLN A 224 24.65 -21.28 -14.55
N ILE A 225 23.39 -20.93 -14.27
CA ILE A 225 22.37 -20.55 -15.26
C ILE A 225 21.74 -19.20 -14.87
N PRO A 226 21.08 -18.47 -15.78
CA PRO A 226 20.43 -17.19 -15.43
C PRO A 226 19.41 -17.34 -14.29
N LEU A 227 19.30 -16.33 -13.43
CA LEU A 227 18.30 -16.23 -12.37
C LEU A 227 17.12 -15.36 -12.84
N VAL A 228 15.91 -15.90 -12.75
CA VAL A 228 14.68 -15.13 -12.97
C VAL A 228 13.85 -15.14 -11.68
N LEU A 229 13.66 -13.98 -11.05
CA LEU A 229 12.74 -13.83 -9.93
C LEU A 229 11.36 -13.41 -10.45
N VAL A 230 10.32 -14.17 -10.10
CA VAL A 230 8.93 -13.79 -10.33
C VAL A 230 8.34 -13.34 -9.01
N THR A 231 7.93 -12.08 -8.94
CA THR A 231 7.34 -11.48 -7.75
C THR A 231 6.18 -10.58 -8.13
N ARG A 232 5.19 -10.45 -7.25
CA ARG A 232 4.18 -9.39 -7.37
C ARG A 232 4.65 -8.08 -6.76
N ASP A 233 5.72 -8.12 -5.97
CA ASP A 233 6.29 -6.94 -5.37
C ASP A 233 6.78 -5.97 -6.45
N GLY A 234 6.55 -4.69 -6.23
CA GLY A 234 7.03 -3.62 -7.09
C GLY A 234 7.72 -2.54 -6.28
N LYS A 235 8.23 -2.86 -5.09
CA LYS A 235 9.02 -1.96 -4.24
C LYS A 235 10.28 -1.45 -4.96
N ASP A 236 10.80 -0.34 -4.45
CA ASP A 236 11.96 0.33 -5.05
C ASP A 236 13.28 -0.37 -4.71
N ASP A 237 13.29 -1.29 -3.76
CA ASP A 237 14.46 -2.11 -3.39
C ASP A 237 14.67 -3.34 -4.28
N TRP A 238 13.65 -3.69 -5.09
CA TRP A 238 13.75 -4.75 -6.10
C TRP A 238 13.82 -4.21 -7.53
N PHE A 239 13.17 -3.07 -7.80
CA PHE A 239 12.99 -2.56 -9.15
C PHE A 239 13.38 -1.09 -9.33
N SER A 240 14.06 -0.80 -10.43
CA SER A 240 14.25 0.57 -10.89
C SER A 240 12.99 1.13 -11.54
N LYS A 241 12.60 2.34 -11.12
CA LYS A 241 11.47 3.08 -11.67
C LYS A 241 11.91 4.42 -12.23
N VAL A 242 11.40 4.77 -13.41
CA VAL A 242 11.53 6.12 -13.99
C VAL A 242 10.13 6.62 -14.31
N GLN A 243 9.77 7.80 -13.79
CA GLN A 243 8.43 8.38 -13.97
C GLN A 243 7.29 7.37 -13.67
N ASN A 244 7.41 6.65 -12.55
CA ASN A 244 6.48 5.58 -12.12
C ASN A 244 6.38 4.37 -13.05
N LYS A 245 7.24 4.25 -14.07
CA LYS A 245 7.35 3.07 -14.93
C LYS A 245 8.49 2.20 -14.45
N GLN A 246 8.18 0.94 -14.17
CA GLN A 246 9.17 -0.08 -13.82
C GLN A 246 9.96 -0.44 -15.07
N ILE A 247 11.28 -0.30 -15.00
CA ILE A 247 12.19 -0.51 -16.13
C ILE A 247 12.84 -1.90 -16.07
N GLY A 248 13.18 -2.38 -14.88
CA GLY A 248 13.87 -3.65 -14.69
C GLY A 248 14.26 -3.86 -13.23
N ALA A 249 14.98 -4.97 -12.98
CA ALA A 249 15.61 -5.20 -11.68
C ALA A 249 16.56 -4.07 -11.33
N LEU A 250 16.71 -3.81 -10.03
CA LEU A 250 17.62 -2.79 -9.52
C LEU A 250 19.09 -3.13 -9.92
N PRO A 251 19.87 -2.18 -10.49
CA PRO A 251 21.24 -2.44 -10.96
C PRO A 251 22.15 -3.05 -9.90
N GLU A 252 22.00 -2.66 -8.63
CA GLU A 252 22.73 -3.18 -7.50
C GLU A 252 22.53 -4.70 -7.32
N LEU A 253 21.31 -5.19 -7.55
CA LEU A 253 21.00 -6.63 -7.48
C LEU A 253 21.52 -7.39 -8.69
N VAL A 254 21.47 -6.77 -9.88
CA VAL A 254 22.04 -7.36 -11.10
C VAL A 254 23.55 -7.48 -10.97
N GLN A 255 24.22 -6.43 -10.47
CA GLN A 255 25.65 -6.44 -10.19
C GLN A 255 26.00 -7.47 -9.11
N GLU A 256 25.22 -7.56 -8.02
CA GLU A 256 25.45 -8.56 -6.97
C GLU A 256 25.34 -10.00 -7.49
N ALA A 257 24.38 -10.29 -8.37
CA ALA A 257 24.25 -11.61 -8.99
C ALA A 257 25.46 -11.95 -9.89
N LEU A 258 25.95 -10.97 -10.65
CA LEU A 258 27.15 -11.10 -11.46
C LEU A 258 28.40 -11.33 -10.59
N ASP A 259 28.58 -10.54 -9.52
CA ASP A 259 29.75 -10.62 -8.66
C ASP A 259 29.77 -11.92 -7.83
N PHE A 260 28.62 -12.35 -7.33
CA PHE A 260 28.52 -13.51 -6.43
C PHE A 260 28.53 -14.85 -7.16
N ALA A 261 27.81 -14.94 -8.27
CA ALA A 261 27.52 -16.18 -8.99
C ALA A 261 27.95 -16.17 -10.46
N GLY A 262 28.29 -15.03 -11.04
CA GLY A 262 28.68 -14.92 -12.45
C GLY A 262 27.50 -15.08 -13.42
N VAL A 263 26.27 -14.89 -12.95
CA VAL A 263 25.06 -15.17 -13.73
C VAL A 263 24.24 -13.91 -14.00
N ASP A 264 23.44 -13.95 -15.05
CA ASP A 264 22.47 -12.90 -15.35
C ASP A 264 21.28 -12.95 -14.38
N PHE A 265 20.69 -11.79 -14.07
CA PHE A 265 19.53 -11.66 -13.20
C PHE A 265 18.41 -10.83 -13.85
N ILE A 266 17.19 -11.36 -13.82
CA ILE A 266 15.98 -10.67 -14.27
C ILE A 266 14.91 -10.81 -13.19
N ALA A 267 14.27 -9.69 -12.82
CA ALA A 267 13.06 -9.70 -12.00
C ALA A 267 11.84 -9.40 -12.87
N LEU A 268 10.77 -10.18 -12.71
CA LEU A 268 9.53 -10.09 -13.48
C LEU A 268 8.31 -9.97 -12.55
N PRO A 269 7.41 -9.02 -12.82
CA PRO A 269 6.06 -9.05 -12.28
C PRO A 269 5.34 -10.34 -12.66
N THR A 270 4.50 -10.89 -11.76
CA THR A 270 3.67 -12.08 -12.04
C THR A 270 2.89 -11.96 -13.35
N ARG A 271 2.34 -10.78 -13.66
CA ARG A 271 1.63 -10.51 -14.92
C ARG A 271 2.54 -10.69 -16.14
N SER A 272 3.76 -10.17 -16.09
CA SER A 272 4.74 -10.31 -17.17
C SER A 272 5.14 -11.76 -17.34
N PHE A 273 5.37 -12.48 -16.24
CA PHE A 273 5.63 -13.91 -16.27
C PHE A 273 4.50 -14.69 -16.98
N LEU A 274 3.24 -14.42 -16.66
CA LEU A 274 2.11 -15.09 -17.31
C LEU A 274 2.03 -14.79 -18.82
N LEU A 275 2.32 -13.57 -19.25
CA LEU A 275 2.40 -13.22 -20.67
C LEU A 275 3.53 -13.98 -21.40
N TYR A 276 4.70 -14.07 -20.79
CA TYR A 276 5.79 -14.88 -21.36
C TYR A 276 5.49 -16.37 -21.29
N ALA A 277 4.79 -16.86 -20.26
CA ALA A 277 4.37 -18.25 -20.18
C ALA A 277 3.40 -18.59 -21.33
N GLN A 278 2.53 -17.66 -21.71
CA GLN A 278 1.65 -17.80 -22.86
C GLN A 278 2.43 -17.89 -24.18
N SER A 279 3.38 -17.00 -24.43
CA SER A 279 4.10 -16.95 -25.71
C SER A 279 5.25 -17.96 -25.82
N GLU A 280 5.94 -18.25 -24.71
CA GLU A 280 7.19 -19.01 -24.71
C GLU A 280 7.06 -20.43 -24.15
N LEU A 281 6.05 -20.68 -23.30
CA LEU A 281 5.85 -21.95 -22.60
C LEU A 281 4.57 -22.68 -23.02
N ASN A 282 3.84 -22.14 -24.01
CA ASN A 282 2.54 -22.64 -24.48
C ASN A 282 1.50 -22.80 -23.35
N ALA A 283 1.59 -21.97 -22.31
CA ALA A 283 0.60 -21.97 -21.24
C ALA A 283 -0.68 -21.29 -21.73
N ILE A 284 -1.84 -21.84 -21.36
CA ILE A 284 -3.12 -21.16 -21.58
C ILE A 284 -3.26 -20.10 -20.49
N VAL A 285 -3.27 -18.83 -20.91
CA VAL A 285 -3.49 -17.67 -20.04
C VAL A 285 -4.57 -16.80 -20.66
N SER A 286 -5.67 -16.59 -19.93
CA SER A 286 -6.79 -15.77 -20.37
C SER A 286 -6.60 -14.29 -20.01
N GLN A 287 -7.37 -13.41 -20.64
CA GLN A 287 -7.36 -11.98 -20.30
C GLN A 287 -7.93 -11.73 -18.90
N GLU A 288 -8.86 -12.56 -18.46
CA GLU A 288 -9.42 -12.53 -17.10
C GLU A 288 -8.33 -12.79 -16.05
N THR A 289 -7.46 -13.76 -16.26
CA THR A 289 -6.33 -14.05 -15.35
C THR A 289 -5.35 -12.88 -15.25
N LEU A 290 -5.06 -12.22 -16.37
CA LEU A 290 -4.23 -11.02 -16.38
C LEU A 290 -4.91 -9.87 -15.60
N ALA A 291 -6.21 -9.68 -15.78
CA ALA A 291 -6.99 -8.67 -15.07
C ALA A 291 -7.07 -8.95 -13.55
N GLU A 292 -7.21 -10.21 -13.14
CA GLU A 292 -7.18 -10.61 -11.73
C GLU A 292 -5.82 -10.33 -11.09
N THR A 293 -4.74 -10.59 -11.82
CA THR A 293 -3.36 -10.28 -11.39
C THR A 293 -3.20 -8.77 -11.14
N ASP A 294 -3.71 -7.95 -12.05
CA ASP A 294 -3.69 -6.48 -11.94
C ASP A 294 -4.52 -5.99 -10.73
N ALA A 295 -5.71 -6.56 -10.52
CA ALA A 295 -6.61 -6.19 -9.43
C ALA A 295 -6.02 -6.49 -8.04
N ILE A 296 -5.38 -7.65 -7.88
CA ILE A 296 -4.71 -8.01 -6.62
C ILE A 296 -3.49 -7.12 -6.37
N GLY A 297 -2.69 -6.83 -7.40
CA GLY A 297 -1.56 -5.91 -7.30
C GLY A 297 -1.98 -4.50 -6.86
N GLN A 298 -3.07 -3.96 -7.41
CA GLN A 298 -3.60 -2.65 -7.01
C GLN A 298 -4.16 -2.65 -5.59
N THR A 299 -4.82 -3.73 -5.18
CA THR A 299 -5.41 -3.83 -3.85
C THR A 299 -4.34 -3.76 -2.77
N GLU A 300 -3.23 -4.48 -2.89
CA GLU A 300 -2.16 -4.42 -1.86
C GLU A 300 -1.36 -3.11 -1.88
N ARG A 301 -1.13 -2.50 -3.05
CA ARG A 301 -0.56 -1.13 -3.13
C ARG A 301 -1.40 -0.10 -2.38
N ARG A 302 -2.74 -0.27 -2.39
CA ARG A 302 -3.67 0.55 -1.58
C ARG A 302 -3.66 0.20 -0.08
N HIS A 303 -3.16 -0.97 0.32
CA HIS A 303 -2.96 -1.35 1.71
C HIS A 303 -1.59 -0.95 2.28
N ALA A 304 -0.63 -0.58 1.42
CA ALA A 304 0.69 -0.07 1.83
C ALA A 304 0.72 1.44 2.17
N GLY A 305 -0.42 2.15 2.08
CA GLY A 305 -0.54 3.55 2.49
C GLY A 305 -0.99 3.73 3.97
N PRO A 306 -0.77 4.92 4.57
CA PRO A 306 -1.13 5.18 5.98
C PRO A 306 -2.61 4.89 6.25
N SER A 307 -2.88 4.13 7.32
CA SER A 307 -4.25 3.77 7.71
C SER A 307 -4.89 4.91 8.53
N PRO A 308 -6.16 5.27 8.27
CA PRO A 308 -6.85 6.24 9.10
C PRO A 308 -7.21 5.61 10.44
N ILE A 309 -6.82 6.25 11.54
CA ILE A 309 -7.25 5.89 12.90
C ILE A 309 -8.35 6.86 13.31
N GLY A 310 -9.48 6.33 13.78
CA GLY A 310 -10.51 7.12 14.45
C GLY A 310 -10.13 7.34 15.90
N ILE A 311 -9.80 8.56 16.28
CA ILE A 311 -9.54 8.90 17.68
C ILE A 311 -10.82 9.49 18.27
N GLU A 312 -11.40 8.80 19.26
CA GLU A 312 -12.65 9.20 19.94
C GLU A 312 -12.51 10.50 20.75
N SER A 313 -11.31 11.04 20.94
CA SER A 313 -11.08 12.34 21.57
C SER A 313 -9.75 12.98 21.15
N ALA A 314 -9.67 13.48 19.92
CA ALA A 314 -8.46 14.16 19.41
C ALA A 314 -8.01 15.33 20.29
N ALA A 315 -8.95 16.06 20.89
CA ALA A 315 -8.65 17.14 21.84
C ALA A 315 -7.89 16.66 23.09
N ARG A 316 -8.13 15.42 23.55
CA ARG A 316 -7.38 14.83 24.69
C ARG A 316 -5.97 14.40 24.27
N LEU A 317 -5.84 13.78 23.09
CA LEU A 317 -4.54 13.40 22.55
C LEU A 317 -3.67 14.64 22.28
N GLU A 318 -4.26 15.70 21.73
CA GLU A 318 -3.60 16.99 21.52
C GLU A 318 -3.08 17.58 22.84
N VAL A 319 -3.91 17.60 23.89
CA VAL A 319 -3.49 18.06 25.23
C VAL A 319 -2.34 17.22 25.80
N VAL A 320 -2.39 15.89 25.66
CA VAL A 320 -1.31 15.00 26.13
C VAL A 320 -0.01 15.23 25.34
N LEU A 321 -0.12 15.36 24.02
CA LEU A 321 1.03 15.60 23.15
C LEU A 321 1.66 16.97 23.40
N LEU A 322 0.84 18.01 23.66
CA LEU A 322 1.31 19.34 24.05
C LEU A 322 2.02 19.30 25.42
N ASN A 323 1.45 18.61 26.42
CA ASN A 323 2.09 18.44 27.74
C ASN A 323 3.39 17.62 27.68
N ARG A 324 3.48 16.65 26.78
CA ARG A 324 4.73 15.90 26.55
C ARG A 324 5.75 16.75 25.80
N SER A 325 5.33 17.56 24.82
CA SER A 325 6.20 18.48 24.09
C SER A 325 6.83 19.53 25.00
N SER A 326 6.10 20.02 26.02
CA SER A 326 6.67 20.94 27.01
C SER A 326 7.68 20.23 27.92
N ALA A 327 7.35 19.04 28.42
CA ALA A 327 8.24 18.25 29.28
C ALA A 327 9.52 17.77 28.56
N THR A 328 9.43 17.43 27.27
CA THR A 328 10.61 17.10 26.45
C THR A 328 11.46 18.33 26.20
N SER A 329 10.85 19.49 25.95
CA SER A 329 11.60 20.73 25.72
C SER A 329 12.41 21.14 26.96
N GLU A 330 11.84 20.99 28.15
CA GLU A 330 12.54 21.20 29.43
C GLU A 330 13.72 20.22 29.61
N SER A 331 13.51 18.95 29.24
CA SER A 331 14.55 17.90 29.32
C SER A 331 15.68 18.14 28.32
N VAL A 332 15.36 18.58 27.10
CA VAL A 332 16.33 18.99 26.07
C VAL A 332 17.18 20.15 26.57
N HIS A 333 16.55 21.20 27.11
CA HIS A 333 17.27 22.36 27.66
C HIS A 333 18.12 22.00 28.90
N ALA A 334 17.76 20.97 29.66
CA ALA A 334 18.56 20.48 30.78
C ALA A 334 19.80 19.73 30.29
N ILE A 335 19.64 18.80 29.33
CA ILE A 335 20.73 18.02 28.73
C ILE A 335 21.69 18.93 27.95
N GLU A 336 21.19 19.91 27.20
CA GLU A 336 22.02 20.88 26.47
C GLU A 336 22.85 21.75 27.42
N ARG A 337 22.30 22.17 28.56
CA ARG A 337 23.05 22.86 29.61
C ARG A 337 24.12 21.97 30.22
N GLU A 338 23.83 20.69 30.44
CA GLU A 338 24.80 19.73 30.98
C GLU A 338 25.94 19.48 29.96
N ILE A 339 25.63 19.31 28.68
CA ILE A 339 26.63 19.19 27.60
C ILE A 339 27.49 20.47 27.49
N ALA A 340 26.88 21.65 27.59
CA ALA A 340 27.61 22.92 27.56
C ALA A 340 28.55 23.07 28.77
N ASN A 341 28.10 22.66 29.97
CA ASN A 341 28.93 22.65 31.17
C ASN A 341 30.08 21.63 31.09
N LEU A 342 29.85 20.44 30.53
CA LEU A 342 30.92 19.46 30.30
C LEU A 342 31.93 19.96 29.27
N SER A 343 31.47 20.73 28.27
CA SER A 343 32.33 21.34 27.25
C SER A 343 33.21 22.48 27.80
N SER A 344 32.77 23.18 28.86
CA SER A 344 33.59 24.21 29.52
C SER A 344 34.60 23.62 30.52
N ILE A 345 34.34 22.43 31.07
CA ILE A 345 35.27 21.68 31.93
C ILE A 345 36.41 21.05 31.11
N GLY A 346 36.13 20.60 29.87
CA GLY A 346 37.07 19.89 29.00
C GLY A 346 38.21 20.71 28.38
N GLN A 347 38.36 22.00 28.69
CA GLN A 347 39.53 22.79 28.27
C GLN A 347 40.72 22.72 29.22
N GLN A 348 40.59 22.10 30.42
CA GLN A 348 41.68 22.02 31.40
C GLN A 348 42.11 20.61 31.83
N ASP A 349 41.37 19.54 31.52
CA ASP A 349 41.86 18.16 31.69
C ASP A 349 41.18 17.19 30.71
N SER A 350 41.98 16.51 29.90
CA SER A 350 41.54 15.46 28.96
C SER A 350 41.24 14.16 29.72
N ASN A 351 40.06 14.08 30.34
CA ASN A 351 39.58 12.87 31.02
C ASN A 351 38.61 12.08 30.12
N ASP A 352 38.98 10.85 29.72
CA ASP A 352 38.15 9.93 28.90
C ASP A 352 36.73 9.73 29.44
N VAL A 353 36.55 9.86 30.77
CA VAL A 353 35.25 9.74 31.45
C VAL A 353 34.28 10.86 31.06
N VAL A 354 34.78 12.08 30.84
CA VAL A 354 33.97 13.24 30.45
C VAL A 354 33.47 13.06 29.01
N GLU A 355 34.32 12.55 28.12
CA GLU A 355 33.98 12.31 26.72
C GLU A 355 32.95 11.18 26.56
N VAL A 356 33.12 10.06 27.30
CA VAL A 356 32.13 8.97 27.31
C VAL A 356 30.77 9.45 27.86
N ARG A 357 30.78 10.29 28.90
CA ARG A 357 29.54 10.86 29.46
C ARG A 357 28.86 11.80 28.47
N ARG A 358 29.63 12.61 27.75
CA ARG A 358 29.13 13.49 26.69
C ARG A 358 28.51 12.71 25.54
N GLN A 359 29.19 11.69 25.02
CA GLN A 359 28.65 10.86 23.93
C GLN A 359 27.33 10.18 24.29
N ARG A 360 27.18 9.76 25.55
CA ARG A 360 25.93 9.21 26.07
C ARG A 360 24.82 10.27 26.07
N LEU A 361 25.08 11.46 26.61
CA LEU A 361 24.13 12.58 26.63
C LEU A 361 23.74 13.02 25.21
N ASP A 362 24.67 13.03 24.25
CA ASP A 362 24.39 13.32 22.84
C ASP A 362 23.48 12.25 22.20
N SER A 363 23.66 10.97 22.56
CA SER A 363 22.77 9.90 22.09
C SER A 363 21.36 9.99 22.68
N GLU A 364 21.26 10.35 23.96
CA GLU A 364 20.00 10.58 24.66
C GLU A 364 19.29 11.80 24.05
N LEU A 365 20.02 12.89 23.77
CA LEU A 365 19.49 14.09 23.12
C LEU A 365 18.96 13.81 21.70
N ARG A 366 19.68 13.01 20.89
CA ARG A 366 19.20 12.58 19.56
C ARG A 366 17.89 11.81 19.65
N THR A 367 17.76 10.94 20.65
CA THR A 367 16.56 10.12 20.87
C THR A 367 15.36 10.98 21.29
N ILE A 368 15.57 11.96 22.17
CA ILE A 368 14.52 12.88 22.63
C ILE A 368 14.06 13.79 21.50
N ARG A 369 14.99 14.36 20.72
CA ARG A 369 14.65 15.22 19.56
C ARG A 369 13.88 14.49 18.46
N ALA A 370 14.19 13.21 18.22
CA ALA A 370 13.42 12.37 17.30
C ALA A 370 11.97 12.18 17.77
N ARG A 371 11.76 12.03 19.09
CA ARG A 371 10.41 11.96 19.68
C ARG A 371 9.67 13.30 19.59
N GLU A 372 10.35 14.42 19.82
CA GLU A 372 9.75 15.77 19.66
C GLU A 372 9.31 16.03 18.22
N SER A 373 10.15 15.69 17.25
CA SER A 373 9.80 15.81 15.83
C SER A 373 8.57 14.95 15.48
N MET A 374 8.46 13.76 16.06
CA MET A 374 7.29 12.88 15.87
C MET A 374 6.03 13.45 16.50
N ILE A 375 6.12 13.98 17.73
CA ILE A 375 5.01 14.67 18.42
C ILE A 375 4.54 15.89 17.62
N ALA A 376 5.46 16.74 17.18
CA ALA A 376 5.16 17.93 16.38
C ALA A 376 4.48 17.57 15.04
N THR A 377 4.96 16.50 14.38
CA THR A 377 4.35 16.00 13.14
C THR A 377 2.91 15.52 13.36
N ILE A 378 2.66 14.80 14.46
CA ILE A 378 1.32 14.30 14.79
C ILE A 378 0.39 15.45 15.20
N LEU A 379 0.87 16.43 15.97
CA LEU A 379 0.12 17.64 16.33
C LEU A 379 -0.25 18.46 15.09
N ALA A 380 0.67 18.62 14.12
CA ALA A 380 0.37 19.30 12.87
C ALA A 380 -0.71 18.57 12.04
N LYS A 381 -0.72 17.23 12.08
CA LYS A 381 -1.76 16.40 11.44
C LYS A 381 -3.10 16.49 12.14
N LEU A 382 -3.11 16.59 13.47
CA LEU A 382 -4.32 16.80 14.28
C LEU A 382 -4.92 18.20 14.11
N ALA A 383 -4.07 19.22 13.94
CA ALA A 383 -4.48 20.61 13.73
C ALA A 383 -5.04 20.91 12.33
N ASN A 384 -5.10 19.92 11.42
CA ASN A 384 -5.59 20.11 10.06
C ASN A 384 -7.14 20.26 10.05
N PRO A 385 -7.69 21.39 9.56
CA PRO A 385 -9.13 21.69 9.63
C PRO A 385 -10.04 20.74 8.84
N ALA A 386 -9.49 19.92 7.93
CA ALA A 386 -10.24 18.92 7.14
C ALA A 386 -10.94 17.83 7.99
N HIS A 387 -10.65 17.72 9.28
CA HIS A 387 -11.17 16.67 10.16
C HIS A 387 -12.10 17.17 11.28
N THR A 388 -12.53 18.43 11.25
CA THR A 388 -13.22 19.10 12.38
C THR A 388 -14.75 18.94 12.40
N HIS A 389 -15.35 18.10 11.54
CA HIS A 389 -16.82 18.02 11.38
C HIS A 389 -17.46 16.68 11.80
N THR A 390 -16.75 15.80 12.50
CA THR A 390 -17.36 14.58 13.07
C THR A 390 -16.87 14.33 14.50
N ARG A 391 -17.69 13.67 15.33
CA ARG A 391 -17.33 13.24 16.71
C ARG A 391 -16.11 12.29 16.77
N HIS A 392 -15.54 11.92 15.63
CA HIS A 392 -14.34 11.11 15.48
C HIS A 392 -13.39 11.82 14.49
N ILE A 393 -12.18 12.16 14.91
CA ILE A 393 -11.17 12.71 14.00
C ILE A 393 -10.46 11.53 13.34
N CYS A 394 -10.55 11.42 12.02
CA CYS A 394 -9.79 10.47 11.22
C CYS A 394 -8.45 11.09 10.84
N VAL A 395 -7.36 10.68 11.48
CA VAL A 395 -6.01 11.16 11.12
C VAL A 395 -5.26 10.06 10.37
N PHE A 396 -4.62 10.42 9.26
CA PHE A 396 -3.73 9.53 8.53
C PHE A 396 -2.36 9.52 9.21
N LEU A 397 -2.04 8.39 9.85
CA LEU A 397 -0.76 8.17 10.51
C LEU A 397 0.06 7.16 9.71
N THR A 398 1.36 7.40 9.60
CA THR A 398 2.32 6.38 9.16
C THR A 398 2.36 5.26 10.21
N PRO A 399 2.82 4.04 9.86
CA PRO A 399 2.91 2.93 10.80
C PRO A 399 3.70 3.26 12.10
N ASN A 400 4.74 4.09 11.98
CA ASN A 400 5.55 4.53 13.13
C ASN A 400 4.79 5.49 14.05
N GLU A 401 4.05 6.44 13.47
CA GLU A 401 3.19 7.38 14.22
C GLU A 401 2.01 6.64 14.88
N GLU A 402 1.42 5.67 14.19
CA GLU A 402 0.37 4.81 14.74
C GLU A 402 0.87 4.02 15.96
N ARG A 403 2.05 3.41 15.86
CA ARG A 403 2.66 2.68 16.99
C ARG A 403 2.95 3.61 18.15
N PHE A 404 3.48 4.80 17.88
CA PHE A 404 3.75 5.82 18.89
C PHE A 404 2.46 6.25 19.62
N VAL A 405 1.38 6.51 18.89
CA VAL A 405 0.07 6.87 19.47
C VAL A 405 -0.57 5.71 20.24
N ARG A 406 -0.45 4.46 19.76
CA ARG A 406 -0.98 3.27 20.46
C ARG A 406 -0.26 3.01 21.78
N VAL A 407 1.07 3.17 21.83
CA VAL A 407 1.84 3.08 23.08
C VAL A 407 1.37 4.16 24.07
N LEU A 408 1.15 5.39 23.59
CA LEU A 408 0.59 6.47 24.41
C LEU A 408 -0.81 6.18 24.95
N GLY A 409 -1.73 5.62 24.14
CA GLY A 409 -3.08 5.31 24.64
C GLY A 409 -3.14 4.15 25.64
N ASN A 410 -2.24 3.18 25.52
CA ASN A 410 -2.11 2.10 26.51
C ASN A 410 -1.62 2.63 27.87
N GLU A 411 -0.73 3.64 27.90
CA GLU A 411 -0.31 4.32 29.13
C GLU A 411 -1.43 5.14 29.79
N LEU A 412 -2.45 5.52 29.02
CA LEU A 412 -3.58 6.36 29.45
C LEU A 412 -4.87 5.56 29.76
N GLY A 413 -4.86 4.23 29.53
CA GLY A 413 -6.01 3.36 29.78
C GLY A 413 -7.16 3.50 28.78
N GLU A 414 -6.95 4.08 27.60
CA GLU A 414 -8.00 4.28 26.58
C GLU A 414 -7.89 3.28 25.40
N ARG A 415 -9.04 2.82 24.89
CA ARG A 415 -9.12 1.92 23.71
C ARG A 415 -9.34 2.75 22.43
N PHE A 416 -8.38 2.74 21.52
CA PHE A 416 -8.58 3.31 20.18
C PHE A 416 -9.40 2.36 19.29
N ILE A 417 -10.49 2.87 18.70
CA ILE A 417 -11.39 2.11 17.84
C ILE A 417 -10.98 2.35 16.38
N GLY A 418 -10.60 1.29 15.66
CA GLY A 418 -10.38 1.36 14.21
C GLY A 418 -11.71 1.57 13.47
N ILE A 419 -11.79 2.59 12.61
CA ILE A 419 -12.98 2.85 11.77
C ILE A 419 -12.79 2.16 10.41
N PRO A 420 -13.81 1.49 9.84
CA PRO A 420 -13.72 0.92 8.49
C PRO A 420 -13.57 2.00 7.40
N ARG A 421 -12.74 1.70 6.37
CA ARG A 421 -12.43 2.58 5.24
C ARG A 421 -13.69 3.02 4.46
N PRO A 422 -13.90 4.32 4.18
CA PRO A 422 -14.81 4.74 3.11
C PRO A 422 -14.17 4.52 1.72
N PRO A 423 -14.97 4.34 0.66
CA PRO A 423 -14.45 4.19 -0.70
C PRO A 423 -13.71 5.46 -1.16
N ALA A 424 -12.54 5.28 -1.76
CA ALA A 424 -11.63 6.36 -2.15
C ALA A 424 -12.24 7.24 -3.26
N ARG A 425 -12.42 8.54 -2.97
CA ARG A 425 -12.39 9.62 -3.97
C ARG A 425 -11.27 10.59 -3.58
N ASN A 426 -10.55 11.11 -4.58
CA ASN A 426 -9.47 12.07 -4.37
C ASN A 426 -10.00 13.33 -3.70
N SER A 427 -9.25 13.88 -2.74
CA SER A 427 -9.65 15.06 -1.95
C SER A 427 -9.87 16.31 -2.81
N GLU A 428 -9.25 16.42 -3.98
CA GLU A 428 -9.44 17.56 -4.90
C GLU A 428 -10.75 17.49 -5.69
N GLU A 429 -11.24 16.29 -6.04
CA GLU A 429 -12.50 16.12 -6.78
C GLU A 429 -13.73 16.39 -5.92
N ILE A 430 -13.68 16.00 -4.64
CA ILE A 430 -14.76 16.25 -3.67
C ILE A 430 -14.95 17.76 -3.46
N TYR A 431 -13.86 18.53 -3.45
CA TYR A 431 -13.90 19.98 -3.28
C TYR A 431 -14.44 20.72 -4.52
N ALA A 432 -14.14 20.24 -5.72
CA ALA A 432 -14.64 20.81 -6.97
C ALA A 432 -16.15 20.55 -7.18
N GLU A 433 -16.65 19.36 -6.80
CA GLU A 433 -18.09 19.04 -6.81
C GLU A 433 -18.88 19.85 -5.78
N TYR A 434 -18.32 20.10 -4.59
CA TYR A 434 -18.98 20.88 -3.54
C TYR A 434 -19.14 22.38 -3.90
N LEU A 435 -18.18 22.93 -4.65
CA LEU A 435 -18.14 24.36 -4.98
C LEU A 435 -18.96 24.71 -6.23
N THR A 436 -19.16 23.76 -7.15
CA THR A 436 -19.91 24.01 -8.40
C THR A 436 -21.43 24.01 -8.19
N GLY A 437 -21.94 23.41 -7.10
CA GLY A 437 -23.37 23.39 -6.77
C GLY A 437 -23.82 24.37 -5.67
N GLY A 438 -22.91 25.16 -5.08
CA GLY A 438 -23.10 25.67 -3.71
C GLY A 438 -23.10 27.19 -3.52
N ALA A 439 -23.79 27.98 -4.37
CA ALA A 439 -23.90 29.43 -4.15
C ALA A 439 -24.55 29.76 -2.79
N ASP A 440 -25.48 28.94 -2.31
CA ASP A 440 -26.12 29.11 -1.00
C ASP A 440 -25.22 28.66 0.17
N ALA A 441 -24.39 27.63 -0.05
CA ALA A 441 -23.41 27.18 0.93
C ALA A 441 -22.36 28.28 1.20
N LEU A 442 -21.80 28.90 0.15
CA LEU A 442 -20.84 30.01 0.28
C LEU A 442 -21.46 31.25 0.97
N ARG A 443 -22.74 31.53 0.71
CA ARG A 443 -23.46 32.63 1.39
C ARG A 443 -23.68 32.35 2.88
N SER A 444 -23.78 31.09 3.28
CA SER A 444 -23.94 30.69 4.69
C SER A 444 -22.63 30.73 5.51
N MET A 445 -21.46 30.65 4.86
CA MET A 445 -20.15 30.63 5.52
C MET A 445 -19.75 31.98 6.16
N MET A 446 -18.94 31.96 7.22
CA MET A 446 -18.45 33.21 7.83
C MET A 446 -17.39 33.89 6.94
N VAL A 447 -17.19 35.20 7.11
CA VAL A 447 -16.26 35.99 6.27
C VAL A 447 -14.80 35.55 6.46
N SER A 448 -14.44 35.06 7.64
CA SER A 448 -13.12 34.47 7.95
C SER A 448 -12.84 33.26 7.07
N ASP A 449 -13.83 32.38 6.93
CA ASP A 449 -13.68 31.08 6.26
C ASP A 449 -13.60 31.28 4.76
N LEU A 450 -14.39 32.21 4.22
CA LEU A 450 -14.31 32.63 2.82
C LEU A 450 -12.93 33.23 2.49
N ARG A 451 -12.29 33.95 3.42
CA ARG A 451 -10.94 34.50 3.21
C ARG A 451 -9.89 33.40 3.13
N ILE A 452 -9.95 32.42 4.03
CA ILE A 452 -9.05 31.26 4.00
C ILE A 452 -9.24 30.46 2.70
N LEU A 453 -10.49 30.30 2.25
CA LEU A 453 -10.80 29.60 1.00
C LEU A 453 -10.27 30.37 -0.23
N HIS A 454 -10.42 31.69 -0.25
CA HIS A 454 -9.92 32.54 -1.33
C HIS A 454 -8.40 32.52 -1.44
N SER A 455 -7.67 32.53 -0.32
CA SER A 455 -6.19 32.48 -0.35
C SER A 455 -5.65 31.12 -0.81
N ALA A 456 -6.38 30.04 -0.55
CA ALA A 456 -6.04 28.72 -1.05
C ALA A 456 -6.26 28.58 -2.57
N LEU A 457 -7.34 29.17 -3.10
CA LEU A 457 -7.72 29.04 -4.52
C LEU A 457 -7.03 30.08 -5.44
N VAL A 458 -6.58 31.21 -4.88
CA VAL A 458 -5.88 32.28 -5.62
C VAL A 458 -4.51 32.50 -4.99
N PRO A 459 -3.48 31.77 -5.46
CA PRO A 459 -2.14 31.84 -4.87
C PRO A 459 -1.57 33.27 -4.93
N GLY A 460 -1.12 33.79 -3.80
CA GLY A 460 -0.53 35.14 -3.68
C GLY A 460 -1.53 36.26 -3.35
N ALA A 461 -2.82 35.96 -3.14
CA ALA A 461 -3.79 36.94 -2.69
C ALA A 461 -3.47 37.42 -1.26
N THR A 462 -3.18 38.71 -1.10
CA THR A 462 -2.93 39.32 0.22
C THR A 462 -4.23 39.86 0.83
N HIS A 463 -4.55 39.47 2.05
CA HIS A 463 -5.77 39.90 2.74
C HIS A 463 -5.71 41.38 3.12
N ARG A 464 -6.27 42.26 2.29
CA ARG A 464 -6.53 43.64 2.71
C ARG A 464 -7.69 43.67 3.69
N SER A 465 -7.53 44.39 4.80
CA SER A 465 -8.59 44.54 5.79
C SER A 465 -9.79 45.27 5.15
N LYS A 466 -10.97 44.64 5.21
CA LYS A 466 -12.29 45.08 4.68
C LYS A 466 -12.60 44.77 3.20
N TYR A 467 -12.47 43.51 2.80
CA TYR A 467 -13.27 43.00 1.66
C TYR A 467 -14.73 42.74 2.07
N PRO A 468 -15.74 43.22 1.32
CA PRO A 468 -17.14 42.84 1.53
C PRO A 468 -17.39 41.38 1.11
N LYS A 469 -18.18 40.65 1.90
CA LYS A 469 -18.43 39.19 1.76
C LYS A 469 -18.89 38.79 0.36
N SER A 470 -19.78 39.58 -0.24
CA SER A 470 -20.32 39.33 -1.59
C SER A 470 -19.24 39.34 -2.67
N ARG A 471 -18.24 40.21 -2.55
CA ARG A 471 -17.14 40.31 -3.51
C ARG A 471 -16.18 39.13 -3.38
N LEU A 472 -15.95 38.67 -2.15
CA LEU A 472 -15.10 37.50 -1.89
C LEU A 472 -15.70 36.21 -2.46
N ILE A 473 -17.03 36.05 -2.32
CA ILE A 473 -17.76 34.92 -2.90
C ILE A 473 -17.65 34.93 -4.43
N ALA A 474 -17.82 36.10 -5.06
CA ALA A 474 -17.71 36.23 -6.50
C ALA A 474 -16.30 35.89 -7.04
N GLU A 475 -15.25 36.33 -6.35
CA GLU A 475 -13.86 36.03 -6.73
C GLU A 475 -13.53 34.53 -6.58
N ILE A 476 -14.06 33.86 -5.54
CA ILE A 476 -13.93 32.40 -5.35
C ILE A 476 -14.66 31.62 -6.45
N GLU A 477 -15.90 31.99 -6.78
CA GLU A 477 -16.67 31.35 -7.84
C GLU A 477 -16.01 31.55 -9.22
N GLU A 478 -15.40 32.70 -9.48
CA GLU A 478 -14.66 32.96 -10.71
C GLU A 478 -13.35 32.17 -10.80
N ALA A 479 -12.60 32.06 -9.70
CA ALA A 479 -11.40 31.22 -9.64
C ALA A 479 -11.72 29.74 -9.90
N ALA A 480 -12.78 29.22 -9.26
CA ALA A 480 -13.24 27.85 -9.47
C ALA A 480 -13.62 27.56 -10.95
N ARG A 481 -14.32 28.51 -11.61
CA ARG A 481 -14.63 28.42 -13.05
C ARG A 481 -13.38 28.40 -13.94
N ARG A 482 -12.33 29.16 -13.60
CA ARG A 482 -11.06 29.16 -14.34
C ARG A 482 -10.32 27.84 -14.20
N THR A 483 -10.27 27.26 -13.01
CA THR A 483 -9.63 25.95 -12.75
C THR A 483 -10.32 24.83 -13.54
N GLN A 484 -11.65 24.90 -13.69
CA GLN A 484 -12.43 23.95 -14.48
C GLN A 484 -12.14 24.06 -15.99
N SER A 485 -11.97 25.30 -16.50
CA SER A 485 -11.56 25.55 -17.89
C SER A 485 -10.14 25.04 -18.18
N ILE A 486 -9.23 25.15 -17.20
CA ILE A 486 -7.85 24.60 -17.30
C ILE A 486 -7.88 23.06 -17.25
N SER A 487 -8.75 22.45 -16.44
CA SER A 487 -8.94 20.99 -16.42
C SER A 487 -9.49 20.45 -17.75
N HIS A 488 -10.34 21.20 -18.45
CA HIS A 488 -10.75 20.87 -19.82
C HIS A 488 -9.69 21.16 -20.90
N ALA A 489 -8.80 22.15 -20.70
CA ALA A 489 -7.72 22.45 -21.63
C ALA A 489 -6.49 21.51 -21.51
N VAL A 490 -6.32 20.85 -20.35
CA VAL A 490 -5.27 19.85 -20.09
C VAL A 490 -5.72 18.43 -20.48
N ALA A 491 -6.99 18.25 -20.85
CA ALA A 491 -7.42 17.08 -21.61
C ALA A 491 -6.80 17.18 -23.02
N ILE A 492 -5.74 16.43 -23.25
CA ILE A 492 -5.17 16.17 -24.59
C ILE A 492 -6.35 15.76 -25.50
N PRO A 493 -6.50 16.39 -26.69
CA PRO A 493 -7.59 16.05 -27.58
C PRO A 493 -7.49 14.59 -27.96
N ASP A 494 -8.61 13.89 -27.86
CA ASP A 494 -8.86 12.57 -28.39
C ASP A 494 -8.24 12.50 -29.80
N SER A 495 -7.19 11.69 -29.97
CA SER A 495 -6.59 11.46 -31.27
C SER A 495 -7.62 10.72 -32.10
N SER A 496 -8.37 11.50 -32.87
CA SER A 496 -9.23 11.09 -33.95
C SER A 496 -8.43 10.19 -34.89
N LEU A 497 -8.74 8.89 -34.85
CA LEU A 497 -8.52 8.00 -35.98
C LEU A 497 -9.36 8.53 -37.16
N PRO A 498 -8.77 8.86 -38.32
CA PRO A 498 -9.54 9.02 -39.53
C PRO A 498 -9.91 7.63 -40.05
N GLN A 499 -11.20 7.30 -40.04
CA GLN A 499 -11.74 6.25 -40.90
C GLN A 499 -11.70 6.72 -42.35
N ASN A 500 -10.99 5.95 -43.18
CA ASN A 500 -11.15 5.67 -44.62
C ASN A 500 -11.88 6.66 -45.55
N ALA A 501 -11.20 7.00 -46.67
CA ALA A 501 -11.77 7.10 -48.02
C ALA A 501 -10.64 6.73 -49.00
N GLU A 502 -10.68 5.54 -49.61
CA GLU A 502 -11.02 5.35 -51.03
C GLU A 502 -10.18 6.17 -52.02
N SER A 503 -9.16 5.53 -52.60
CA SER A 503 -8.81 5.46 -54.04
C SER A 503 -7.45 4.79 -54.21
#